data_AF-A0AAF3EJL7-F1
#
_entry.id   AF-A0AAF3EJL7-F1
#
_cell.length_a   1.000
_cell.length_b   1.000
_cell.length_c   1.000
_cell.angle_alpha   90.00
_cell.angle_beta   90.00
_cell.angle_gamma   90.00
#
_symmetry.space_group_name_H-M   'P 1'
#
loop_
_entity.id
_entity.type
_entity.pdbx_description
1 polymer ?
#
loop_
_entity_poly.entity_id
_entity_poly.type
_entity_poly.pdbx_seq_one_letter_code
_entity_poly.pdbx_strand_id
1 'polypeptide(L)'
;MGKSFVGKPKPLGADHKVVVVLDHGPRFGIGASEKLPIHVKELAGNKQKFVATIEKSVWSLAVECALEMHRIVSDVFPNNNKLMRFVLSDCVGRFLTSDTSDVMKQWGDSLISRNELHESIKSAGKPLTSEDSSILNGVRMAVDALSQKTNAYRKAIDTAQKMGNRPGQGKRPRVPIPMRGGNLEANKQKRDQFLQTFIPNRGAIVLMTSLKSEEELKSLEADIVEIVKGRNLIVKNLGDDNFSPIEDLRCYIINVYSGNLANPLQNKSMQSADDTELVKIQLLSTVDTGEAIQMVVHAVTLDLYNLVSTTITGIPMKVCT
;
A
#
# COMPACT_ATOMS: atom_id res chain seq x y z
N MET A 1 25.57 -36.80 -2.35
CA MET A 1 24.24 -36.33 -1.86
C MET A 1 24.42 -34.96 -1.25
N GLY A 2 24.07 -33.90 -1.98
CA GLY A 2 24.19 -32.52 -1.50
C GLY A 2 23.16 -32.25 -0.39
N LYS A 3 23.63 -31.82 0.78
CA LYS A 3 22.76 -31.33 1.84
C LYS A 3 22.08 -30.06 1.33
N SER A 4 20.77 -30.09 1.12
CA SER A 4 20.01 -28.86 0.91
C SER A 4 20.09 -28.04 2.20
N PHE A 5 20.84 -26.95 2.16
CA PHE A 5 20.74 -25.92 3.18
C PHE A 5 19.32 -25.37 3.11
N VAL A 6 18.46 -25.81 4.03
CA VAL A 6 17.18 -25.14 4.26
C VAL A 6 17.54 -23.77 4.83
N GLY A 7 17.55 -22.75 3.95
CA GLY A 7 17.88 -21.38 4.31
C GLY A 7 16.98 -20.88 5.43
N LYS A 8 17.51 -20.00 6.29
CA LYS A 8 16.70 -19.29 7.29
C LYS A 8 15.54 -18.55 6.58
N PRO A 9 14.34 -18.52 7.16
CA PRO A 9 13.19 -17.85 6.56
C PRO A 9 13.53 -16.36 6.47
N LYS A 10 13.41 -15.81 5.26
CA LYS A 10 13.65 -14.39 5.01
C LYS A 10 12.49 -13.61 5.65
N PRO A 11 12.75 -12.61 6.50
CA PRO A 11 11.68 -11.77 7.05
C PRO A 11 10.98 -11.03 5.90
N LEU A 12 9.65 -10.90 6.01
CA LEU A 12 8.84 -10.18 5.05
C LEU A 12 9.03 -8.67 5.30
N GLY A 13 9.37 -7.93 4.23
CA GLY A 13 9.54 -6.47 4.29
C GLY A 13 8.19 -5.74 4.34
N ALA A 14 8.24 -4.42 4.58
CA ALA A 14 7.06 -3.55 4.51
C ALA A 14 6.43 -3.54 3.10
N ASP A 15 7.21 -3.90 2.08
CA ASP A 15 6.80 -4.05 0.69
C ASP A 15 5.98 -5.33 0.42
N HIS A 16 5.88 -6.25 1.38
CA HIS A 16 5.12 -7.49 1.21
C HIS A 16 3.60 -7.24 1.16
N LYS A 17 3.08 -6.38 2.04
CA LYS A 17 1.67 -6.00 2.10
C LYS A 17 1.52 -4.51 1.90
N VAL A 18 0.95 -4.13 0.78
CA VAL A 18 0.71 -2.72 0.43
C VAL A 18 -0.78 -2.50 0.28
N VAL A 19 -1.30 -1.43 0.89
CA VAL A 19 -2.68 -0.98 0.69
C VAL A 19 -2.65 0.43 0.14
N VAL A 20 -3.18 0.61 -1.07
CA VAL A 20 -3.37 1.92 -1.69
C VAL A 20 -4.77 2.42 -1.31
N VAL A 21 -4.86 3.56 -0.65
CA VAL A 21 -6.13 4.18 -0.25
C VAL A 21 -6.35 5.41 -1.11
N LEU A 22 -7.46 5.41 -1.83
CA LEU A 22 -7.87 6.49 -2.71
C LEU A 22 -9.01 7.26 -2.05
N ASP A 23 -8.80 8.56 -1.87
CA ASP A 23 -9.83 9.48 -1.45
C ASP A 23 -10.91 9.59 -2.53
N HIS A 24 -12.14 9.20 -2.17
CA HIS A 24 -13.34 9.27 -3.00
C HIS A 24 -14.32 10.33 -2.46
N GLY A 25 -13.80 11.30 -1.71
CA GLY A 25 -14.53 12.47 -1.22
C GLY A 25 -14.65 13.60 -2.26
N PRO A 26 -15.40 14.66 -1.94
CA PRO A 26 -15.72 15.74 -2.88
C PRO A 26 -14.50 16.51 -3.37
N ARG A 27 -13.41 16.56 -2.58
CA ARG A 27 -12.14 17.18 -3.00
C ARG A 27 -11.52 16.50 -4.21
N PHE A 28 -11.84 15.23 -4.47
CA PHE A 28 -11.36 14.48 -5.64
C PHE A 28 -12.33 14.55 -6.82
N GLY A 29 -13.58 14.99 -6.60
CA GLY A 29 -14.59 15.16 -7.64
C GLY A 29 -14.41 16.43 -8.48
N ILE A 30 -13.56 17.36 -8.05
CA ILE A 30 -13.29 18.60 -8.77
C ILE A 30 -12.43 18.37 -10.02
N GLY A 31 -12.55 19.27 -10.98
CA GLY A 31 -11.66 19.33 -12.13
C GLY A 31 -10.23 19.70 -11.71
N ALA A 32 -9.27 19.05 -12.36
CA ALA A 32 -7.84 19.24 -12.14
C ALA A 32 -7.33 20.43 -12.95
N SER A 33 -6.31 21.13 -12.46
CA SER A 33 -5.84 22.39 -13.06
C SER A 33 -5.33 22.25 -14.51
N GLU A 34 -4.95 21.04 -14.93
CA GLU A 34 -4.47 20.78 -16.29
C GLU A 34 -5.60 20.66 -17.31
N LYS A 35 -5.52 21.50 -18.35
CA LYS A 35 -6.42 21.49 -19.50
C LYS A 35 -5.77 20.77 -20.69
N LEU A 36 -6.44 19.73 -21.18
CA LEU A 36 -5.94 18.88 -22.27
C LEU A 36 -6.60 19.30 -23.61
N PRO A 37 -5.84 19.87 -24.56
CA PRO A 37 -6.36 20.18 -25.88
C PRO A 37 -6.50 18.89 -26.71
N ILE A 38 -7.68 18.69 -27.30
CA ILE A 38 -7.97 17.59 -28.21
C ILE A 38 -7.84 18.09 -29.65
N HIS A 39 -6.97 17.42 -30.40
CA HIS A 39 -6.81 17.63 -31.84
C HIS A 39 -7.25 16.38 -32.60
N VAL A 40 -7.98 16.57 -33.69
CA VAL A 40 -8.40 15.47 -34.59
C VAL A 40 -7.69 15.65 -35.94
N LYS A 41 -7.21 14.54 -36.50
CA LYS A 41 -6.60 14.53 -37.84
C LYS A 41 -7.68 14.68 -38.90
N GLU A 42 -7.53 15.67 -39.78
CA GLU A 42 -8.47 15.88 -40.88
C GLU A 42 -8.20 14.86 -42.01
N LEU A 43 -9.25 14.28 -42.59
CA LEU A 43 -9.12 13.23 -43.62
C LEU A 43 -8.48 13.75 -44.92
N ALA A 44 -8.65 15.03 -45.23
CA ALA A 44 -8.25 15.65 -46.50
C ALA A 44 -6.91 16.42 -46.44
N GLY A 45 -6.08 16.19 -45.42
CA GLY A 45 -4.75 16.78 -45.33
C GLY A 45 -4.05 16.39 -44.03
N ASN A 46 -2.72 16.42 -44.00
CA ASN A 46 -1.94 16.16 -42.77
C ASN A 46 -2.06 17.28 -41.72
N LYS A 47 -3.18 18.03 -41.71
CA LYS A 47 -3.47 19.10 -40.74
C LYS A 47 -4.23 18.52 -39.55
N GLN A 48 -3.80 18.92 -38.35
CA GLN A 48 -4.50 18.64 -37.11
C GLN A 48 -5.43 19.82 -36.80
N LYS A 49 -6.72 19.52 -36.55
CA LYS A 49 -7.72 20.52 -36.17
C LYS A 49 -7.98 20.45 -34.68
N PHE A 50 -7.89 21.58 -33.98
CA PHE A 50 -8.33 21.69 -32.59
C PHE A 50 -9.85 21.52 -32.51
N VAL A 51 -10.33 20.67 -31.60
CA VAL A 51 -11.74 20.31 -31.48
C VAL A 51 -12.32 20.67 -30.12
N ALA A 52 -11.56 20.45 -29.04
CA ALA A 52 -12.04 20.73 -27.69
C ALA A 52 -10.88 20.88 -26.71
N THR A 53 -11.21 21.37 -25.52
CA THR A 53 -10.36 21.24 -24.33
C THR A 53 -11.13 20.44 -23.30
N ILE A 54 -10.52 19.40 -22.77
CA ILE A 54 -11.10 18.60 -21.69
C ILE A 54 -10.28 18.76 -20.42
N GLU A 55 -10.93 18.52 -19.29
CA GLU A 55 -10.34 18.57 -17.97
C GLU A 55 -10.60 17.23 -17.29
N LYS A 56 -9.54 16.62 -16.75
CA LYS A 56 -9.68 15.43 -15.91
C LYS A 56 -10.07 15.86 -14.50
N SER A 57 -10.75 15.00 -13.76
CA SER A 57 -10.90 15.21 -12.32
C SER A 57 -9.64 14.76 -11.57
N VAL A 58 -9.42 15.29 -10.37
CA VAL A 58 -8.34 14.82 -9.48
C VAL A 58 -8.50 13.31 -9.22
N TRP A 59 -9.74 12.83 -9.06
CA TRP A 59 -10.08 11.41 -9.01
C TRP A 59 -9.56 10.62 -10.21
N SER A 60 -9.78 11.11 -11.43
CA SER A 60 -9.30 10.45 -12.64
C SER A 60 -7.78 10.33 -12.65
N LEU A 61 -7.07 11.37 -12.22
CA LEU A 61 -5.60 11.34 -12.12
C LEU A 61 -5.12 10.33 -11.07
N ALA A 62 -5.78 10.28 -9.90
CA ALA A 62 -5.46 9.33 -8.83
C ALA A 62 -5.69 7.87 -9.27
N VAL A 63 -6.80 7.61 -9.99
CA VAL A 63 -7.09 6.30 -10.58
C VAL A 63 -6.04 5.89 -11.60
N GLU A 64 -5.65 6.79 -12.51
CA GLU A 64 -4.59 6.52 -13.49
C GLU A 64 -3.28 6.14 -12.80
N CYS A 65 -2.93 6.85 -11.74
CA CYS A 65 -1.73 6.57 -10.96
C CYS A 65 -1.80 5.24 -10.18
N ALA A 66 -2.95 4.91 -9.59
CA ALA A 66 -3.17 3.62 -8.95
C ALA A 66 -3.02 2.44 -9.93
N LEU A 67 -3.59 2.58 -11.13
CA LEU A 67 -3.44 1.59 -12.20
C LEU A 67 -2.00 1.49 -12.70
N GLU A 68 -1.27 2.59 -12.78
CA GLU A 68 0.13 2.59 -13.19
C GLU A 68 1.04 1.95 -12.12
N MET A 69 0.82 2.26 -10.84
CA MET A 69 1.50 1.59 -9.73
C MET A 69 1.24 0.08 -9.75
N HIS A 70 -0.02 -0.32 -9.96
CA HIS A 70 -0.39 -1.74 -10.11
C HIS A 70 0.38 -2.40 -11.26
N ARG A 71 0.40 -1.76 -12.44
CA ARG A 71 1.10 -2.26 -13.64
C ARG A 71 2.58 -2.47 -13.38
N ILE A 72 3.26 -1.48 -12.81
CA ILE A 72 4.70 -1.57 -12.50
C ILE A 72 4.97 -2.77 -11.57
N VAL A 73 4.17 -2.90 -10.51
CA VAL A 73 4.36 -3.99 -9.53
C VAL A 73 4.04 -5.34 -10.13
N SER A 74 2.99 -5.47 -10.95
CA SER A 74 2.64 -6.72 -11.62
C SER A 74 3.71 -7.16 -12.62
N ASP A 75 4.30 -6.20 -13.35
CA ASP A 75 5.31 -6.48 -14.37
C ASP A 75 6.66 -6.87 -13.73
N VAL A 76 7.04 -6.20 -12.64
CA VAL A 76 8.32 -6.43 -11.95
C VAL A 76 8.28 -7.64 -11.01
N PHE A 77 7.14 -7.94 -10.39
CA PHE A 77 6.99 -9.03 -9.41
C PHE A 77 5.96 -10.10 -9.84
N PRO A 78 6.15 -10.78 -10.99
CA PRO A 78 5.17 -11.73 -11.53
C PRO A 78 4.99 -13.00 -10.67
N ASN A 79 5.96 -13.31 -9.80
CA ASN A 79 5.94 -14.51 -8.95
C ASN A 79 5.06 -14.38 -7.70
N ASN A 80 4.20 -13.35 -7.61
CA ASN A 80 3.19 -13.17 -6.56
C ASN A 80 3.71 -13.10 -5.11
N ASN A 81 4.97 -12.73 -4.89
CA ASN A 81 5.52 -12.56 -3.54
C ASN A 81 5.17 -11.20 -2.91
N LYS A 82 4.53 -10.32 -3.69
CA LYS A 82 4.07 -8.99 -3.29
C LYS A 82 2.56 -8.96 -3.37
N LEU A 83 1.93 -8.39 -2.36
CA LEU A 83 0.49 -8.27 -2.26
C LEU A 83 0.12 -6.79 -2.22
N MET A 84 -0.88 -6.43 -3.01
CA MET A 84 -1.40 -5.08 -3.11
C MET A 84 -2.92 -5.13 -3.08
N ARG A 85 -3.52 -4.26 -2.27
CA ARG A 85 -4.97 -4.04 -2.21
C ARG A 85 -5.26 -2.57 -2.42
N PHE A 86 -6.45 -2.30 -2.94
CA PHE A 86 -6.93 -0.94 -3.15
C PHE A 86 -8.19 -0.70 -2.32
N VAL A 87 -8.26 0.46 -1.68
CA VAL A 87 -9.38 0.89 -0.84
C VAL A 87 -9.88 2.22 -1.34
N LEU A 88 -11.18 2.34 -1.54
CA LEU A 88 -11.86 3.63 -1.64
C LEU A 88 -12.19 4.13 -0.25
N SER A 89 -12.07 5.43 -0.06
CA SER A 89 -12.45 6.11 1.17
C SER A 89 -13.41 7.25 0.88
N ASP A 90 -14.68 7.07 1.25
CA ASP A 90 -15.73 8.09 1.21
C ASP A 90 -16.38 8.20 2.61
N CYS A 91 -17.71 8.14 2.70
CA CYS A 91 -18.42 7.99 3.97
C CYS A 91 -18.14 6.64 4.64
N VAL A 92 -17.70 5.64 3.87
CA VAL A 92 -17.21 4.35 4.32
C VAL A 92 -15.90 3.99 3.61
N GLY A 93 -15.16 3.04 4.18
CA GLY A 93 -14.08 2.39 3.44
C GLY A 93 -14.67 1.24 2.60
N ARG A 94 -14.12 1.00 1.40
CA ARG A 94 -14.49 -0.18 0.59
C ARG A 94 -13.28 -0.73 -0.16
N PHE A 95 -13.03 -2.03 -0.10
CA PHE A 95 -12.03 -2.66 -0.97
C PHE A 95 -12.50 -2.67 -2.42
N LEU A 96 -11.60 -2.36 -3.34
CA LEU A 96 -11.81 -2.53 -4.77
C LEU A 96 -11.46 -3.97 -5.16
N THR A 97 -12.47 -4.85 -5.14
CA THR A 97 -12.41 -6.23 -5.64
C THR A 97 -13.75 -6.58 -6.30
N SER A 98 -13.77 -7.60 -7.17
CA SER A 98 -15.01 -8.02 -7.83
C SER A 98 -15.94 -8.83 -6.93
N ASP A 99 -15.44 -9.42 -5.84
CA ASP A 99 -16.24 -10.27 -4.96
C ASP A 99 -16.59 -9.51 -3.67
N THR A 100 -17.87 -9.17 -3.54
CA THR A 100 -18.44 -8.48 -2.37
C THR A 100 -18.79 -9.43 -1.22
N SER A 101 -18.57 -10.74 -1.38
CA SER A 101 -18.80 -11.68 -0.29
C SER A 101 -17.79 -11.46 0.84
N ASP A 102 -18.29 -11.52 2.09
CA ASP A 102 -17.49 -11.38 3.33
C ASP A 102 -16.28 -12.34 3.42
N VAL A 103 -16.21 -13.33 2.53
CA VAL A 103 -15.22 -14.40 2.47
C VAL A 103 -13.84 -13.90 2.00
N MET A 104 -13.75 -12.78 1.26
CA MET A 104 -12.48 -12.21 0.79
C MET A 104 -11.77 -11.25 1.77
N LYS A 105 -12.15 -11.24 3.05
CA LYS A 105 -11.43 -10.42 4.04
C LYS A 105 -9.95 -10.78 4.12
N GLN A 106 -9.53 -12.02 3.84
CA GLN A 106 -8.14 -12.48 3.96
C GLN A 106 -7.28 -12.23 2.71
N TRP A 107 -6.00 -11.89 2.91
CA TRP A 107 -5.04 -11.75 1.81
C TRP A 107 -5.00 -13.00 0.93
N GLY A 108 -5.16 -12.79 -0.38
CA GLY A 108 -4.88 -13.80 -1.38
C GLY A 108 -3.38 -14.06 -1.55
N ASP A 109 -3.05 -15.02 -2.41
CA ASP A 109 -1.67 -15.36 -2.76
C ASP A 109 -1.18 -14.68 -4.04
N SER A 110 -1.99 -13.81 -4.63
CA SER A 110 -1.66 -13.07 -5.86
C SER A 110 -2.17 -11.63 -5.78
N LEU A 111 -1.61 -10.78 -6.63
CA LEU A 111 -2.16 -9.44 -6.85
C LEU A 111 -3.59 -9.55 -7.41
N ILE A 112 -4.42 -8.55 -7.11
CA ILE A 112 -5.68 -8.33 -7.83
C ILE A 112 -5.39 -8.25 -9.33
N SER A 113 -6.22 -8.87 -10.17
CA SER A 113 -6.01 -8.78 -11.61
C SER A 113 -6.30 -7.37 -12.11
N ARG A 114 -5.62 -6.93 -13.18
CA ARG A 114 -5.84 -5.60 -13.76
C ARG A 114 -7.29 -5.40 -14.23
N ASN A 115 -7.91 -6.45 -14.78
CA ASN A 115 -9.29 -6.41 -15.24
C ASN A 115 -10.26 -6.27 -14.06
N GLU A 116 -10.03 -7.04 -12.99
CA GLU A 116 -10.84 -6.96 -11.77
C GLU A 116 -10.78 -5.56 -11.16
N LEU A 117 -9.57 -5.02 -10.98
CA LEU A 117 -9.38 -3.67 -10.45
C LEU A 117 -10.08 -2.62 -11.32
N HIS A 118 -9.99 -2.75 -12.65
CA HIS A 118 -10.63 -1.83 -13.58
C HIS A 118 -12.16 -1.86 -13.45
N GLU A 119 -12.78 -3.04 -13.38
CA GLU A 119 -14.23 -3.17 -13.21
C GLU A 119 -14.69 -2.64 -11.84
N SER A 120 -13.93 -2.87 -10.77
CA SER A 120 -14.24 -2.30 -9.45
C SER A 120 -14.18 -0.77 -9.45
N ILE A 121 -13.16 -0.17 -10.07
CA ILE A 121 -13.03 1.30 -10.19
C ILE A 121 -14.17 1.87 -11.02
N LYS A 122 -14.50 1.23 -12.14
CA LYS A 122 -15.62 1.63 -13.01
C LYS A 122 -16.95 1.59 -12.26
N SER A 123 -17.18 0.55 -11.46
CA SER A 123 -18.37 0.40 -10.60
C SER A 123 -18.46 1.50 -9.54
N ALA A 124 -17.32 1.93 -8.98
CA ALA A 124 -17.29 3.00 -8.00
C ALA A 124 -17.68 4.38 -8.56
N GLY A 125 -17.40 4.63 -9.83
CA GLY A 125 -17.75 5.89 -10.50
C GLY A 125 -17.01 7.10 -9.94
N LYS A 126 -17.59 8.29 -10.14
CA LYS A 126 -17.03 9.57 -9.66
C LYS A 126 -17.29 9.77 -8.16
N PRO A 127 -16.41 10.49 -7.44
CA PRO A 127 -16.63 10.88 -6.06
C PRO A 127 -17.99 11.54 -5.86
N LEU A 128 -18.67 11.14 -4.79
CA LEU A 128 -19.94 11.73 -4.40
C LEU A 128 -19.70 13.04 -3.64
N THR A 129 -20.62 14.00 -3.76
CA THR A 129 -20.54 15.31 -3.12
C THR A 129 -20.98 15.30 -1.64
N SER A 130 -20.80 14.18 -0.93
CA SER A 130 -21.19 14.07 0.48
C SER A 130 -20.15 14.74 1.37
N GLU A 131 -20.60 15.53 2.34
CA GLU A 131 -19.72 16.19 3.31
C GLU A 131 -19.19 15.22 4.39
N ASP A 132 -19.78 14.04 4.54
CA ASP A 132 -19.40 13.04 5.54
C ASP A 132 -18.20 12.17 5.12
N SER A 133 -17.56 12.48 3.99
CA SER A 133 -16.44 11.71 3.48
C SER A 133 -15.18 11.93 4.34
N SER A 134 -14.48 10.85 4.69
CA SER A 134 -13.20 10.94 5.40
C SER A 134 -12.22 9.89 4.89
N ILE A 135 -10.98 10.31 4.65
CA ILE A 135 -9.86 9.40 4.29
C ILE A 135 -9.56 8.38 5.40
N LEU A 136 -9.93 8.69 6.65
CA LEU A 136 -9.70 7.81 7.81
C LEU A 136 -10.50 6.52 7.74
N ASN A 137 -11.63 6.49 7.03
CA ASN A 137 -12.42 5.27 6.83
C ASN A 137 -11.63 4.22 6.05
N GLY A 138 -10.94 4.66 4.99
CA GLY A 138 -10.04 3.82 4.21
C GLY A 138 -8.77 3.45 4.98
N VAL A 139 -8.22 4.36 5.79
CA VAL A 139 -7.07 4.06 6.67
C VAL A 139 -7.41 2.96 7.67
N ARG A 140 -8.57 3.01 8.32
CA ARG A 140 -9.04 1.96 9.24
C ARG A 140 -9.10 0.60 8.55
N MET A 141 -9.66 0.53 7.34
CA MET A 141 -9.70 -0.70 6.57
C MET A 141 -8.33 -1.19 6.12
N ALA A 142 -7.43 -0.27 5.75
CA ALA A 142 -6.06 -0.61 5.40
C ALA A 142 -5.33 -1.21 6.60
N VAL A 143 -5.44 -0.60 7.78
CA VAL A 143 -4.84 -1.10 9.03
C VAL A 143 -5.43 -2.44 9.43
N ASP A 144 -6.74 -2.64 9.31
CA ASP A 144 -7.38 -3.93 9.54
C ASP A 144 -6.82 -5.01 8.62
N ALA A 145 -6.70 -4.75 7.32
CA ALA A 145 -6.07 -5.67 6.38
C ALA A 145 -4.59 -5.92 6.71
N LEU A 146 -3.82 -4.89 7.06
CA LEU A 146 -2.42 -5.05 7.43
C LEU A 146 -2.23 -5.87 8.71
N SER A 147 -3.21 -5.93 9.60
CA SER A 147 -3.15 -6.83 10.76
C SER A 147 -3.38 -8.31 10.43
N GLN A 148 -3.89 -8.65 9.25
CA GLN A 148 -4.13 -10.03 8.86
C GLN A 148 -2.85 -10.76 8.45
N LYS A 149 -2.75 -12.03 8.83
CA LYS A 149 -1.66 -12.91 8.38
C LYS A 149 -1.88 -13.35 6.93
N THR A 150 -0.83 -13.30 6.14
CA THR A 150 -0.79 -13.85 4.78
C THR A 150 -0.39 -15.33 4.82
N ASN A 151 -0.63 -16.09 3.75
CA ASN A 151 -0.14 -17.47 3.69
C ASN A 151 1.38 -17.53 3.69
N ALA A 152 2.06 -16.56 3.07
CA ALA A 152 3.52 -16.42 3.15
C ALA A 152 4.00 -16.24 4.60
N TYR A 153 3.31 -15.40 5.37
CA TYR A 153 3.59 -15.19 6.79
C TYR A 153 3.38 -16.48 7.60
N ARG A 154 2.26 -17.18 7.40
CA ARG A 154 1.97 -18.47 8.05
C ARG A 154 3.03 -19.52 7.72
N LYS A 155 3.37 -19.70 6.44
CA LYS A 155 4.43 -20.63 5.98
C LYS A 155 5.80 -20.30 6.60
N ALA A 156 6.13 -19.02 6.72
CA ALA A 156 7.38 -18.59 7.34
C ALA A 156 7.40 -18.97 8.83
N ILE A 157 6.29 -18.77 9.56
CA ILE A 157 6.14 -19.21 10.95
C ILE A 157 6.29 -20.73 11.08
N ASP A 158 5.58 -21.51 10.27
CA ASP A 158 5.64 -22.97 10.32
C ASP A 158 7.07 -23.48 10.05
N THR A 159 7.77 -22.84 9.11
CA THR A 159 9.16 -23.16 8.80
C THR A 159 10.08 -22.83 9.96
N ALA A 160 9.89 -21.67 10.60
CA ALA A 160 10.61 -21.27 11.81
C ALA A 160 10.42 -22.29 12.95
N GLN A 161 9.19 -22.73 13.18
CA GLN A 161 8.86 -23.74 14.19
C GLN A 161 9.51 -25.10 13.90
N LYS A 162 9.47 -25.56 12.64
CA LYS A 162 10.11 -26.82 12.23
C LYS A 162 11.63 -26.81 12.42
N MET A 163 12.30 -25.67 12.24
CA MET A 163 13.73 -25.56 12.54
C MET A 163 14.02 -25.51 14.04
N GLY A 164 13.16 -24.87 14.84
CA GLY A 164 13.27 -24.87 16.29
C GLY A 164 13.15 -26.26 16.94
N ASN A 165 12.43 -27.18 16.28
CA ASN A 165 12.17 -28.53 16.77
C ASN A 165 13.13 -29.63 16.26
N ARG A 166 14.19 -29.31 15.50
CA ARG A 166 15.14 -30.34 15.02
C ARG A 166 16.05 -30.84 16.15
N PRO A 167 16.03 -32.13 16.52
CA PRO A 167 17.00 -32.68 17.44
C PRO A 167 18.36 -32.81 16.74
N GLY A 168 19.38 -32.09 17.23
CA GLY A 168 20.74 -32.62 17.19
C GLY A 168 21.79 -32.05 16.23
N GLN A 169 21.64 -30.88 15.59
CA GLN A 169 22.79 -30.29 14.85
C GLN A 169 22.88 -28.76 14.93
N GLY A 170 23.98 -28.27 15.53
CA GLY A 170 24.51 -26.92 15.33
C GLY A 170 24.07 -25.86 16.36
N LYS A 171 25.07 -25.23 17.01
CA LYS A 171 25.01 -24.10 17.97
C LYS A 171 23.61 -23.49 18.18
N ARG A 172 22.96 -23.96 19.25
CA ARG A 172 21.68 -23.46 19.77
C ARG A 172 21.77 -21.95 20.08
N PRO A 173 20.83 -21.10 19.65
CA PRO A 173 20.33 -20.05 20.54
C PRO A 173 19.66 -20.78 21.71
N ARG A 174 20.03 -20.48 22.96
CA ARG A 174 19.43 -21.12 24.15
C ARG A 174 17.94 -20.79 24.19
N VAL A 175 17.11 -21.71 23.72
CA VAL A 175 15.67 -21.69 23.97
C VAL A 175 15.47 -22.23 25.40
N PRO A 176 14.80 -21.51 26.31
CA PRO A 176 14.28 -22.13 27.52
C PRO A 176 13.18 -23.12 27.07
N ILE A 177 13.50 -24.42 27.08
CA ILE A 177 12.49 -25.46 26.95
C ILE A 177 11.66 -25.37 28.24
N PRO A 178 10.33 -25.17 28.17
CA PRO A 178 9.51 -25.19 29.36
C PRO A 178 9.59 -26.59 29.96
N MET A 179 10.01 -26.67 31.23
CA MET A 179 9.84 -27.88 32.02
C MET A 179 8.38 -28.31 31.95
N ARG A 180 8.19 -29.61 31.75
CA ARG A 180 6.92 -30.32 31.65
C ARG A 180 6.11 -30.03 32.93
N GLY A 181 5.25 -29.01 32.91
CA GLY A 181 4.51 -28.55 34.09
C GLY A 181 4.02 -27.09 34.09
N GLY A 182 4.38 -26.26 33.10
CA GLY A 182 3.92 -24.86 33.03
C GLY A 182 2.60 -24.66 32.26
N ASN A 183 1.78 -23.70 32.71
CA ASN A 183 0.51 -23.28 32.10
C ASN A 183 0.63 -23.13 30.56
N LEU A 184 -0.23 -23.84 29.82
CA LEU A 184 -0.22 -23.93 28.35
C LEU A 184 -0.34 -22.55 27.69
N GLU A 185 -1.12 -21.64 28.26
CA GLU A 185 -1.31 -20.28 27.74
C GLU A 185 -0.04 -19.42 27.86
N ALA A 186 0.66 -19.48 29.00
CA ALA A 186 1.91 -18.76 29.21
C ALA A 186 3.03 -19.26 28.29
N ASN A 187 3.01 -20.56 27.97
CA ASN A 187 3.93 -21.16 27.00
C ASN A 187 3.57 -20.82 25.55
N LYS A 188 2.28 -20.66 25.20
CA LYS A 188 1.83 -20.16 23.89
C LYS A 188 2.26 -18.70 23.70
N GLN A 189 1.99 -17.84 24.69
CA GLN A 189 2.38 -16.42 24.66
C GLN A 189 3.89 -16.19 24.48
N LYS A 190 4.74 -16.91 25.24
CA LYS A 190 6.20 -16.83 25.09
C LYS A 190 6.70 -17.29 23.72
N ARG A 191 6.02 -18.26 23.10
CA ARG A 191 6.33 -18.75 21.75
C ARG A 191 5.90 -17.76 20.68
N ASP A 192 4.70 -17.19 20.79
CA ASP A 192 4.19 -16.20 19.85
C ASP A 192 5.04 -14.93 19.89
N GLN A 193 5.46 -14.50 21.08
CA GLN A 193 6.39 -13.39 21.26
C GLN A 193 7.75 -13.64 20.60
N PHE A 194 8.28 -14.87 20.70
CA PHE A 194 9.54 -15.28 20.05
C PHE A 194 9.42 -15.37 18.52
N LEU A 195 8.29 -15.83 18.00
CA LEU A 195 8.03 -15.92 16.55
C LEU A 195 7.81 -14.54 15.92
N GLN A 196 7.14 -13.62 16.62
CA GLN A 196 7.06 -12.21 16.24
C GLN A 196 8.45 -11.56 16.15
N THR A 197 9.37 -11.91 17.07
CA THR A 197 10.75 -11.43 16.99
C THR A 197 11.51 -11.91 15.75
N PHE A 198 11.06 -13.01 15.12
CA PHE A 198 11.72 -13.59 13.95
C PHE A 198 11.03 -13.23 12.62
N ILE A 199 9.73 -12.93 12.65
CA ILE A 199 8.91 -12.58 11.48
C ILE A 199 7.98 -11.43 11.88
N PRO A 200 8.48 -10.19 11.89
CA PRO A 200 7.68 -9.01 12.24
C PRO A 200 6.58 -8.80 11.19
N ASN A 201 5.39 -8.44 11.64
CA ASN A 201 4.31 -8.07 10.72
C ASN A 201 4.50 -6.62 10.25
N ARG A 202 4.97 -6.46 9.02
CA ARG A 202 5.24 -5.17 8.39
C ARG A 202 4.30 -4.92 7.22
N GLY A 203 4.07 -3.66 6.90
CA GLY A 203 3.28 -3.27 5.74
C GLY A 203 3.44 -1.80 5.38
N ALA A 204 2.83 -1.44 4.26
CA ALA A 204 2.79 -0.07 3.80
C ALA A 204 1.39 0.37 3.41
N ILE A 205 1.13 1.67 3.60
CA ILE A 205 -0.06 2.36 3.11
C ILE A 205 0.39 3.47 2.16
N VAL A 206 -0.27 3.59 1.01
CA VAL A 206 -0.12 4.74 0.11
C VAL A 206 -1.45 5.48 0.11
N LEU A 207 -1.51 6.64 0.73
CA LEU A 207 -2.69 7.51 0.77
C LEU A 207 -2.62 8.52 -0.37
N MET A 208 -3.65 8.58 -1.21
CA MET A 208 -3.86 9.69 -2.15
C MET A 208 -5.01 10.52 -1.62
N THR A 209 -4.73 11.72 -1.13
CA THR A 209 -5.73 12.63 -0.53
C THR A 209 -5.37 14.09 -0.81
N SER A 210 -6.18 15.03 -0.31
CA SER A 210 -5.98 16.47 -0.49
C SER A 210 -6.09 17.17 0.86
N LEU A 211 -4.96 17.73 1.31
CA LEU A 211 -4.77 18.42 2.58
C LEU A 211 -4.49 19.91 2.31
N LYS A 212 -5.07 20.78 3.13
CA LYS A 212 -4.98 22.24 2.96
C LYS A 212 -4.00 22.91 3.90
N SER A 213 -3.66 22.29 5.03
CA SER A 213 -2.83 22.93 6.05
C SER A 213 -2.01 21.92 6.87
N GLU A 214 -1.00 22.44 7.57
CA GLU A 214 -0.13 21.64 8.44
C GLU A 214 -0.90 21.08 9.63
N GLU A 215 -1.98 21.75 10.06
CA GLU A 215 -2.88 21.28 11.10
C GLU A 215 -3.70 20.06 10.63
N GLU A 216 -4.25 20.08 9.40
CA GLU A 216 -4.92 18.91 8.81
C GLU A 216 -3.95 17.73 8.73
N LEU A 217 -2.70 17.96 8.32
CA LEU A 217 -1.67 16.94 8.26
C LEU A 217 -1.36 16.35 9.64
N LYS A 218 -1.08 17.19 10.65
CA LYS A 218 -0.77 16.72 12.01
C LYS A 218 -1.92 15.92 12.63
N SER A 219 -3.16 16.34 12.38
CA SER A 219 -4.35 15.59 12.81
C SER A 219 -4.36 14.21 12.16
N LEU A 220 -4.19 14.14 10.83
CA LEU A 220 -4.16 12.87 10.11
C LEU A 220 -3.03 11.95 10.58
N GLU A 221 -1.84 12.48 10.82
CA GLU A 221 -0.70 11.71 11.36
C GLU A 221 -1.03 11.11 12.73
N ALA A 222 -1.60 11.91 13.64
CA ALA A 222 -2.03 11.45 14.96
C ALA A 222 -3.13 10.39 14.88
N ASP A 223 -4.14 10.60 14.03
CA ASP A 223 -5.24 9.66 13.81
C ASP A 223 -4.75 8.32 13.27
N ILE A 224 -3.79 8.32 12.32
CA ILE A 224 -3.18 7.09 11.80
C ILE A 224 -2.49 6.31 12.93
N VAL A 225 -1.71 6.99 13.77
CA VAL A 225 -1.02 6.38 14.91
C VAL A 225 -2.02 5.77 15.89
N GLU A 226 -3.10 6.48 16.21
CA GLU A 226 -4.15 5.99 17.10
C GLU A 226 -4.86 4.76 16.51
N ILE A 227 -5.22 4.79 15.23
CA ILE A 227 -5.86 3.67 14.55
C ILE A 227 -4.98 2.41 14.60
N VAL A 228 -3.67 2.54 14.36
CA VAL A 228 -2.72 1.40 14.41
C VAL A 228 -2.57 0.87 15.83
N LYS A 229 -2.41 1.75 16.82
CA LYS A 229 -2.29 1.34 18.24
C LYS A 229 -3.57 0.67 18.73
N GLY A 230 -4.72 1.23 18.40
CA GLY A 230 -6.04 0.65 18.70
C GLY A 230 -6.21 -0.72 18.08
N ARG A 231 -5.87 -0.89 16.79
CA ARG A 231 -5.93 -2.19 16.13
C ARG A 231 -5.00 -3.21 16.78
N ASN A 232 -3.77 -2.82 17.11
CA ASN A 232 -2.81 -3.69 17.78
C ASN A 232 -3.28 -4.15 19.16
N LEU A 233 -3.95 -3.28 19.92
CA LEU A 233 -4.56 -3.65 21.20
C LEU A 233 -5.67 -4.68 21.00
N ILE A 234 -6.56 -4.46 20.03
CA ILE A 234 -7.64 -5.39 19.70
C ILE A 234 -7.08 -6.77 19.32
N VAL A 235 -6.08 -6.81 18.43
CA VAL A 235 -5.47 -8.07 17.98
C VAL A 235 -4.82 -8.84 19.13
N LYS A 236 -4.13 -8.14 20.04
CA LYS A 236 -3.53 -8.75 21.23
C LYS A 236 -4.59 -9.34 22.17
N ASN A 237 -5.72 -8.65 22.33
CA ASN A 237 -6.80 -9.07 23.23
C ASN A 237 -7.65 -10.21 22.65
N LEU A 238 -7.91 -10.20 21.34
CA LEU A 238 -8.69 -11.26 20.68
C LEU A 238 -7.96 -12.60 20.69
N GLY A 239 -6.62 -12.60 20.57
CA GLY A 239 -5.83 -13.83 20.51
C GLY A 239 -6.14 -14.73 19.30
N ASP A 240 -6.77 -14.18 18.25
CA ASP A 240 -7.12 -14.90 17.03
C ASP A 240 -5.87 -15.20 16.20
N ASP A 241 -5.68 -16.48 15.87
CA ASP A 241 -4.52 -16.97 15.12
C ASP A 241 -4.45 -16.40 13.68
N ASN A 242 -5.49 -15.76 13.16
CA ASN A 242 -5.50 -15.11 11.84
C ASN A 242 -4.89 -13.71 11.80
N PHE A 243 -4.69 -13.08 12.96
CA PHE A 243 -4.20 -11.70 13.04
C PHE A 243 -2.87 -11.62 13.78
N SER A 244 -2.09 -10.60 13.44
CA SER A 244 -0.80 -10.30 14.06
C SER A 244 -0.69 -8.78 14.25
N PRO A 245 -0.23 -8.30 15.41
CA PRO A 245 0.01 -6.88 15.62
C PRO A 245 0.98 -6.34 14.58
N ILE A 246 0.70 -5.16 14.04
CA ILE A 246 1.59 -4.45 13.12
C ILE A 246 2.79 -3.96 13.93
N GLU A 247 4.01 -4.19 13.43
CA GLU A 247 5.26 -3.83 14.11
C GLU A 247 6.02 -2.70 13.40
N ASP A 248 5.82 -2.53 12.09
CA ASP A 248 6.44 -1.46 11.29
C ASP A 248 5.49 -1.10 10.15
N LEU A 249 4.94 0.11 10.20
CA LEU A 249 4.06 0.67 9.18
C LEU A 249 4.75 1.84 8.47
N ARG A 250 4.91 1.73 7.15
CA ARG A 250 5.31 2.86 6.30
C ARG A 250 4.10 3.47 5.62
N CYS A 251 3.86 4.75 5.82
CA CYS A 251 2.75 5.47 5.22
C CYS A 251 3.29 6.57 4.28
N TYR A 252 2.93 6.49 3.01
CA TYR A 252 3.22 7.53 2.02
C TYR A 252 1.96 8.35 1.82
N ILE A 253 1.98 9.62 2.18
CA ILE A 253 0.89 10.57 1.94
C ILE A 253 1.22 11.33 0.66
N ILE A 254 0.49 11.02 -0.40
CA ILE A 254 0.51 11.77 -1.66
C ILE A 254 -0.59 12.83 -1.55
N ASN A 255 -0.17 14.05 -1.19
CA ASN A 255 -1.06 15.18 -1.06
C ASN A 255 -1.23 15.87 -2.41
N VAL A 256 -2.43 15.81 -2.98
CA VAL A 256 -2.75 16.45 -4.26
C VAL A 256 -3.44 17.78 -4.00
N TYR A 257 -2.87 18.86 -4.53
CA TYR A 257 -3.41 20.21 -4.40
C TYR A 257 -3.64 20.88 -5.76
N SER A 258 -4.59 21.81 -5.82
CA SER A 258 -4.85 22.57 -7.05
C SER A 258 -3.71 23.54 -7.35
N GLY A 259 -3.31 23.65 -8.62
CA GLY A 259 -2.21 24.51 -9.08
C GLY A 259 -2.32 25.99 -8.70
N ASN A 260 -3.47 26.47 -8.26
CA ASN A 260 -3.66 27.84 -7.78
C ASN A 260 -3.37 28.02 -6.27
N LEU A 261 -2.97 26.97 -5.54
CA LEU A 261 -2.68 27.05 -4.12
C LEU A 261 -1.37 27.80 -3.87
N ALA A 262 -1.44 28.96 -3.20
CA ALA A 262 -0.29 29.84 -2.99
C ALA A 262 0.82 29.23 -2.10
N ASN A 263 0.43 28.47 -1.06
CA ASN A 263 1.34 27.89 -0.09
C ASN A 263 1.04 26.39 0.09
N PRO A 264 1.47 25.55 -0.85
CA PRO A 264 1.31 24.11 -0.71
C PRO A 264 2.18 23.55 0.42
N LEU A 265 1.69 22.47 1.05
CA LEU A 265 2.44 21.74 2.05
C LEU A 265 3.77 21.27 1.47
N GLN A 266 4.85 21.45 2.23
CA GLN A 266 6.19 21.09 1.77
C GLN A 266 6.44 19.59 1.95
N ASN A 267 7.19 19.00 1.01
CA ASN A 267 7.55 17.58 1.09
C ASN A 267 8.32 17.31 2.38
N LYS A 268 7.99 16.20 3.05
CA LYS A 268 8.68 15.73 4.25
C LYS A 268 9.20 14.33 3.98
N SER A 269 10.50 14.11 4.20
CA SER A 269 11.10 12.78 4.14
C SER A 269 10.47 11.84 5.18
N MET A 270 10.62 10.53 4.99
CA MET A 270 10.11 9.51 5.90
C MET A 270 10.60 9.75 7.32
N GLN A 271 9.69 10.01 8.25
CA GLN A 271 9.95 10.30 9.66
C GLN A 271 9.04 9.48 10.56
N SER A 272 9.48 9.21 11.79
CA SER A 272 8.62 8.55 12.78
C SER A 272 7.50 9.51 13.21
N ALA A 273 6.26 9.04 13.15
CA ALA A 273 5.10 9.79 13.64
C ALA A 273 4.90 9.67 15.15
N ASP A 274 5.58 8.73 15.80
CA ASP A 274 5.52 8.55 17.24
C ASP A 274 6.84 8.06 17.85
N ASP A 275 6.98 8.14 19.18
CA ASP A 275 8.20 7.74 19.89
C ASP A 275 8.53 6.23 19.78
N THR A 276 7.54 5.41 19.40
CA THR A 276 7.71 3.95 19.31
C THR A 276 8.26 3.49 17.97
N GLU A 277 8.43 4.39 17.00
CA GLU A 277 8.81 4.07 15.61
C GLU A 277 7.88 3.08 14.90
N LEU A 278 6.67 2.90 15.42
CA LEU A 278 5.67 1.97 14.89
C LEU A 278 5.12 2.45 13.55
N VAL A 279 4.93 3.76 13.42
CA VAL A 279 4.40 4.39 12.21
C VAL A 279 5.41 5.40 11.70
N LYS A 280 5.82 5.23 10.44
CA LYS A 280 6.69 6.17 9.72
C LYS A 280 5.92 6.77 8.58
N ILE A 281 5.94 8.09 8.47
CA ILE A 281 5.14 8.85 7.50
C ILE A 281 6.08 9.66 6.63
N GLN A 282 5.81 9.65 5.32
CA GLN A 282 6.43 10.52 4.33
C GLN A 282 5.34 11.33 3.64
N LEU A 283 5.53 12.65 3.53
CA LEU A 283 4.62 13.54 2.81
C LEU A 283 5.25 13.93 1.47
N LEU A 284 4.49 13.70 0.40
CA LEU A 284 4.82 14.11 -0.96
C LEU A 284 3.64 14.92 -1.51
N SER A 285 3.78 16.24 -1.50
CA SER A 285 2.82 17.16 -2.09
C SER A 285 3.09 17.35 -3.57
N THR A 286 2.03 17.33 -4.36
CA THR A 286 2.10 17.54 -5.81
C THR A 286 0.89 18.32 -6.30
N VAL A 287 1.13 19.10 -7.34
CA VAL A 287 0.05 19.75 -8.09
C VAL A 287 -0.79 18.70 -8.82
N ASP A 288 -2.06 19.00 -9.02
CA ASP A 288 -3.06 18.21 -9.74
C ASP A 288 -2.88 18.20 -11.27
N THR A 289 -1.66 17.93 -11.74
CA THR A 289 -1.40 17.66 -13.16
C THR A 289 -1.04 16.19 -13.36
N GLY A 290 -1.35 15.64 -14.53
CA GLY A 290 -1.11 14.22 -14.80
C GLY A 290 0.36 13.84 -14.67
N GLU A 291 1.25 14.65 -15.25
CA GLU A 291 2.69 14.42 -15.17
C GLU A 291 3.23 14.48 -13.73
N ALA A 292 2.83 15.49 -12.95
CA ALA A 292 3.38 15.70 -11.62
C ALA A 292 2.96 14.58 -10.65
N ILE A 293 1.68 14.20 -10.64
CA ILE A 293 1.21 13.10 -9.77
C ILE A 293 1.87 11.79 -10.19
N GLN A 294 1.99 11.52 -11.49
CA GLN A 294 2.62 10.30 -11.99
C GLN A 294 4.09 10.21 -11.57
N MET A 295 4.84 11.32 -11.62
CA MET A 295 6.23 11.37 -11.14
C MET A 295 6.34 11.02 -9.65
N VAL A 296 5.46 11.58 -8.80
CA VAL A 296 5.44 11.26 -7.37
C VAL A 296 5.10 9.80 -7.12
N VAL A 297 4.11 9.26 -7.83
CA VAL A 297 3.70 7.85 -7.70
C VAL A 297 4.81 6.90 -8.15
N HIS A 298 5.53 7.25 -9.22
CA HIS A 298 6.73 6.51 -9.61
C HIS A 298 7.79 6.56 -8.50
N ALA A 299 8.08 7.73 -7.92
CA ALA A 299 9.05 7.85 -6.84
C ALA A 299 8.67 7.00 -5.61
N VAL A 300 7.40 7.03 -5.20
CA VAL A 300 6.87 6.17 -4.12
C VAL A 300 7.02 4.70 -4.47
N THR A 301 6.68 4.30 -5.70
CA THR A 301 6.78 2.89 -6.14
C THR A 301 8.23 2.41 -6.11
N LEU A 302 9.16 3.25 -6.57
CA LEU A 302 10.59 2.93 -6.57
C LEU A 302 11.12 2.75 -5.15
N ASP A 303 10.83 3.67 -4.23
CA ASP A 303 11.27 3.59 -2.83
C ASP A 303 10.63 2.39 -2.10
N LEU A 304 9.30 2.23 -2.23
CA LEU A 304 8.55 1.18 -1.56
C LEU A 304 9.05 -0.21 -1.92
N TYR A 305 9.35 -0.46 -3.19
CA TYR A 305 9.78 -1.76 -3.69
C TYR A 305 11.30 -1.86 -3.91
N ASN A 306 12.06 -0.83 -3.52
CA ASN A 306 13.50 -0.73 -3.72
C ASN A 306 13.92 -1.05 -5.17
N LEU A 307 13.22 -0.42 -6.11
CA LEU A 307 13.46 -0.56 -7.55
C LEU A 307 14.49 0.47 -8.02
N VAL A 308 15.17 0.14 -9.12
CA VAL A 308 16.16 1.02 -9.74
C VAL A 308 15.76 1.29 -11.19
N SER A 309 15.86 2.55 -11.61
CA SER A 309 15.64 2.95 -13.00
C SER A 309 16.94 2.80 -13.79
N THR A 310 16.87 2.16 -14.96
CA THR A 310 18.00 2.04 -15.89
C THR A 310 17.58 2.57 -17.26
N THR A 311 18.29 3.58 -17.77
CA THR A 311 18.04 4.14 -19.09
C THR A 311 18.95 3.49 -20.12
N ILE A 312 18.37 2.82 -21.10
CA ILE A 312 19.13 2.23 -22.22
C ILE A 312 19.25 3.28 -23.33
N THR A 313 20.48 3.63 -23.70
CA THR A 313 20.80 4.57 -24.78
C THR A 313 21.33 3.86 -26.01
N GLY A 314 21.27 4.49 -27.18
CA GLY A 314 21.88 3.95 -28.41
C GLY A 314 21.11 2.78 -29.03
N ILE A 315 19.79 2.73 -28.83
CA ILE A 315 18.92 1.70 -29.41
C ILE A 315 18.91 1.87 -30.94
N PRO A 316 19.41 0.90 -31.74
CA PRO A 316 19.41 1.02 -33.19
C PRO A 316 18.00 0.86 -33.72
N MET A 317 17.41 1.96 -34.20
CA MET A 317 16.12 1.98 -34.89
C MET A 317 16.35 2.00 -36.41
N LYS A 318 15.48 1.32 -37.18
CA LYS A 318 15.49 1.48 -38.63
C LYS A 318 15.22 2.94 -38.95
N VAL A 319 16.15 3.59 -39.65
CA VAL A 319 15.90 4.90 -40.26
C VAL A 319 14.90 4.64 -41.38
N CYS A 320 13.66 5.12 -41.21
CA CYS A 320 12.69 5.12 -42.30
C CYS A 320 13.16 6.16 -43.33
N THR A 321 13.83 5.69 -44.38
CA THR A 321 14.09 6.45 -45.61
C THR A 321 12.88 6.43 -46.52
#